data_AF-A0A355F5Q3-F1
#
_entry.id   AF-A0A355F5Q3-F1
#
_cell.length_a   1.000
_cell.length_b   1.000
_cell.length_c   1.000
_cell.angle_alpha   90.00
_cell.angle_beta   90.00
_cell.angle_gamma   90.00
#
_symmetry.space_group_name_H-M   'P 1'
#
loop_
_entity.id
_entity.type
_entity.pdbx_description
1 polymer ?
#
loop_
_entity_poly.entity_id
_entity_poly.type
_entity_poly.pdbx_seq_one_letter_code
_entity_poly.pdbx_strand_id
1 'polypeptide(L)'
;MNPNTTIDPHRLGLDPGQGGDESSLPMYRLDDDMVKLVPYTIVSVQRDAERVMPGGSGQIVVSENMTGEAFKTFLIARYLSSEDYRKLDPDEKLAPRDEKYLRVHYAVARRWPRESRAFEKRQLAGLEGIRSVLEDITKGVVPDQKGSR
;
A
#
# COMPACT_ATOMS: atom_id res chain seq x y z
N MET A 1 -43.11 -22.92 -22.94
CA MET A 1 -42.78 -21.77 -23.79
C MET A 1 -43.74 -20.64 -23.46
N ASN A 2 -43.22 -19.58 -22.82
CA ASN A 2 -43.47 -18.19 -23.20
C ASN A 2 -42.22 -17.41 -22.78
N PRO A 3 -41.28 -17.19 -23.71
CA PRO A 3 -40.03 -16.47 -23.47
C PRO A 3 -40.23 -14.99 -23.84
N ASN A 4 -40.23 -14.11 -22.84
CA ASN A 4 -39.78 -12.72 -22.90
C ASN A 4 -40.33 -11.97 -21.70
N THR A 5 -39.62 -12.05 -20.59
CA THR A 5 -39.54 -10.90 -19.68
C THR A 5 -38.26 -10.19 -20.07
N THR A 6 -38.36 -9.28 -21.04
CA THR A 6 -37.33 -8.29 -21.31
C THR A 6 -37.20 -7.47 -20.03
N ILE A 7 -36.17 -7.74 -19.24
CA ILE A 7 -35.81 -6.94 -18.08
C ILE A 7 -35.28 -5.63 -18.65
N ASP A 8 -36.11 -4.59 -18.56
CA ASP A 8 -35.76 -3.24 -18.98
C ASP A 8 -34.70 -2.66 -18.02
N PRO A 9 -33.45 -2.44 -18.47
CA PRO A 9 -32.36 -2.01 -17.60
C PRO A 9 -32.57 -0.57 -17.07
N HIS A 10 -33.50 0.20 -17.62
CA HIS A 10 -33.76 1.58 -17.19
C HIS A 10 -34.50 1.70 -15.84
N ARG A 11 -35.05 0.60 -15.30
CA ARG A 11 -35.80 0.64 -14.03
C ARG A 11 -34.92 0.55 -12.78
N LEU A 12 -33.61 0.29 -12.93
CA LEU A 12 -32.65 0.14 -11.82
C LEU A 12 -31.74 1.37 -11.62
N GLY A 13 -31.92 2.45 -12.38
CA GLY A 13 -31.09 3.66 -12.22
C GLY A 13 -29.59 3.44 -12.47
N LEU A 14 -29.23 2.35 -13.16
CA LEU A 14 -27.86 2.09 -13.59
C LEU A 14 -27.65 2.75 -14.94
N ASP A 15 -27.23 4.00 -14.89
CA ASP A 15 -26.78 4.78 -16.04
C ASP A 15 -25.50 4.11 -16.60
N PRO A 16 -25.49 3.57 -17.84
CA PRO A 16 -24.30 2.91 -18.40
C PRO A 16 -23.21 3.92 -18.84
N GLY A 17 -23.39 5.21 -18.53
CA GLY A 17 -22.56 6.32 -18.99
C GLY A 17 -21.68 6.99 -17.92
N GLN A 18 -21.72 6.57 -16.66
CA GLN A 18 -20.75 7.04 -15.66
C GLN A 18 -19.69 5.97 -15.45
N GLY A 19 -18.52 6.17 -16.04
CA GLY A 19 -17.27 5.59 -15.56
C GLY A 19 -16.99 6.15 -14.17
N GLY A 20 -17.76 5.69 -13.18
CA GLY A 20 -17.45 5.89 -11.77
C GLY A 20 -16.06 5.34 -11.58
N ASP A 21 -15.14 6.21 -11.19
CA ASP A 21 -13.76 5.84 -10.95
C ASP A 21 -13.76 4.65 -9.98
N GLU A 22 -13.44 3.45 -10.48
CA GLU A 22 -13.42 2.24 -9.65
C GLU A 22 -12.54 2.45 -8.42
N SER A 23 -11.52 3.30 -8.51
CA SER A 23 -10.65 3.62 -7.37
C SER A 23 -11.35 4.36 -6.22
N SER A 24 -12.52 4.94 -6.46
CA SER A 24 -13.38 5.54 -5.45
C SER A 24 -14.17 4.51 -4.62
N LEU A 25 -14.27 3.26 -5.09
CA LEU A 25 -15.00 2.23 -4.36
C LEU A 25 -14.24 1.88 -3.06
N PRO A 26 -14.96 1.58 -1.96
CA PRO A 26 -14.34 1.29 -0.67
C PRO A 26 -13.32 0.15 -0.72
N MET A 27 -13.40 -0.75 -1.71
CA MET A 27 -12.45 -1.85 -1.86
C MET A 27 -11.12 -1.44 -2.50
N TYR A 28 -10.98 -0.24 -3.08
CA TYR A 28 -9.70 0.23 -3.65
C TYR A 28 -9.12 1.42 -2.90
N ARG A 29 -9.82 1.89 -1.87
CA ARG A 29 -9.44 3.09 -1.13
C ARG A 29 -8.30 2.83 -0.14
N LEU A 30 -7.15 3.45 -0.40
CA LEU A 30 -5.92 3.37 0.42
C LEU A 30 -5.59 4.67 1.17
N ASP A 31 -6.32 5.75 0.88
CA ASP A 31 -6.06 7.14 1.28
C ASP A 31 -6.61 7.52 2.66
N ASP A 32 -6.73 6.55 3.56
CA ASP A 32 -7.18 6.74 4.95
C ASP A 32 -6.08 6.33 5.94
N ASP A 33 -6.23 6.67 7.23
CA ASP A 33 -5.24 6.37 8.26
C ASP A 33 -5.39 4.98 8.91
N MET A 34 -6.24 4.11 8.33
CA MET A 34 -6.47 2.76 8.81
C MET A 34 -5.34 1.82 8.38
N VAL A 35 -5.15 0.75 9.15
CA VAL A 35 -4.33 -0.39 8.76
C VAL A 35 -5.14 -1.26 7.81
N LYS A 36 -4.61 -1.55 6.62
CA LYS A 36 -5.32 -2.23 5.53
C LYS A 36 -4.59 -3.51 5.17
N LEU A 37 -5.29 -4.63 5.05
CA LEU A 37 -4.76 -5.84 4.40
C LEU A 37 -5.17 -5.82 2.94
N VAL A 38 -4.18 -5.80 2.06
CA VAL A 38 -4.35 -5.59 0.62
C VAL A 38 -3.79 -6.80 -0.13
N PRO A 39 -4.63 -7.80 -0.50
CA PRO A 39 -4.29 -8.73 -1.56
C PRO A 39 -4.02 -8.01 -2.88
N TYR A 40 -3.02 -8.49 -3.60
CA TYR A 40 -2.63 -7.97 -4.91
C TYR A 40 -2.17 -9.07 -5.87
N THR A 41 -2.25 -8.77 -7.15
CA THR A 41 -1.71 -9.56 -8.25
C THR A 41 -1.09 -8.64 -9.30
N ILE A 42 0.14 -8.96 -9.72
CA ILE A 42 0.88 -8.29 -10.78
C ILE A 42 0.72 -9.10 -12.06
N VAL A 43 0.29 -8.44 -13.12
CA VAL A 43 0.08 -9.03 -14.44
C VAL A 43 0.87 -8.26 -15.49
N SER A 44 1.40 -8.96 -16.50
CA SER A 44 1.83 -8.34 -17.74
C SER A 44 0.64 -8.31 -18.69
N VAL A 45 0.29 -7.14 -19.24
CA VAL A 45 -0.79 -6.97 -20.24
C VAL A 45 -0.23 -6.77 -21.65
N GLN A 46 0.94 -7.34 -21.95
CA GLN A 46 1.49 -7.33 -23.29
C GLN A 46 0.55 -8.09 -24.24
N ARG A 47 0.29 -7.51 -25.42
CA ARG A 47 -0.61 -8.13 -26.41
C ARG A 47 -0.13 -9.56 -26.72
N ASP A 48 -1.08 -10.50 -26.72
CA ASP A 48 -0.86 -11.92 -27.00
C ASP A 48 0.09 -12.64 -26.01
N ALA A 49 0.46 -11.97 -24.91
CA ALA A 49 1.36 -12.50 -23.88
C ALA A 49 0.88 -12.11 -22.47
N GLU A 50 -0.43 -11.96 -22.29
CA GLU A 50 -1.02 -11.63 -21.00
C GLU A 50 -0.78 -12.77 -20.00
N ARG A 51 -0.16 -12.45 -18.87
CA ARG A 51 0.15 -13.45 -17.84
C ARG A 51 0.24 -12.85 -16.45
N VAL A 52 -0.08 -13.67 -15.45
CA VAL A 52 0.27 -13.38 -14.06
C VAL A 52 1.78 -13.56 -13.90
N MET A 53 2.43 -12.60 -13.27
CA MET A 53 3.86 -12.65 -13.04
C MET A 53 4.20 -13.67 -11.93
N PRO A 54 5.19 -14.57 -12.12
CA PRO A 54 5.59 -15.51 -11.08
C PRO A 54 6.06 -14.79 -9.80
N GLY A 55 5.54 -15.17 -8.63
CA GLY A 55 5.78 -14.43 -7.37
C GLY A 55 5.14 -13.04 -7.31
N GLY A 56 4.38 -12.65 -8.33
CA GLY A 56 3.70 -11.37 -8.44
C GLY A 56 2.35 -11.30 -7.72
N SER A 57 1.98 -12.29 -6.91
CA SER A 57 0.73 -12.27 -6.14
C SER A 57 1.02 -12.44 -4.64
N GLY A 58 0.17 -11.85 -3.81
CA GLY A 58 0.36 -11.90 -2.37
C GLY A 58 -0.58 -10.98 -1.61
N GLN A 59 -0.23 -10.73 -0.35
CA GLN A 59 -0.95 -9.80 0.51
C GLN A 59 0.06 -8.91 1.22
N ILE A 60 -0.29 -7.64 1.39
CA ILE A 60 0.53 -6.68 2.13
C ILE A 60 -0.32 -5.89 3.12
N VAL A 61 0.25 -5.61 4.28
CA VAL A 61 -0.35 -4.68 5.25
C VAL A 61 0.11 -3.26 4.91
N VAL A 62 -0.84 -2.36 4.69
CA VAL A 62 -0.60 -0.95 4.40
C VAL A 62 -1.14 -0.12 5.56
N SER A 63 -0.25 0.57 6.27
CA SER A 63 -0.61 1.46 7.40
C SER A 63 -0.46 2.94 7.07
N GLU A 64 0.12 3.27 5.92
CA GLU A 64 0.32 4.63 5.46
C GLU A 64 -0.84 5.06 4.56
N ASN A 65 -1.17 6.33 4.64
CA ASN A 65 -2.09 6.97 3.70
C ASN A 65 -1.37 7.15 2.36
N MET A 66 -1.88 6.52 1.30
CA MET A 66 -1.33 6.66 -0.04
C MET A 66 -2.40 6.51 -1.11
N THR A 67 -2.16 7.09 -2.28
CA THR A 67 -3.03 6.91 -3.44
C THR A 67 -2.89 5.50 -4.01
N GLY A 68 -3.92 5.05 -4.72
CA GLY A 68 -3.87 3.78 -5.44
C GLY A 68 -2.71 3.72 -6.43
N GLU A 69 -2.41 4.81 -7.12
CA GLU A 69 -1.28 4.89 -8.06
C GLU A 69 0.08 4.73 -7.35
N ALA A 70 0.28 5.43 -6.23
CA ALA A 70 1.50 5.30 -5.43
C ALA A 70 1.70 3.85 -4.97
N PHE A 71 0.62 3.19 -4.54
CA PHE A 71 0.65 1.78 -4.15
C PHE A 71 1.03 0.85 -5.31
N LYS A 72 0.46 1.04 -6.50
CA LYS A 72 0.80 0.24 -7.69
C LYS A 72 2.27 0.41 -8.07
N THR A 73 2.77 1.64 -8.11
CA THR A 73 4.18 1.96 -8.41
C THR A 73 5.12 1.31 -7.40
N PHE A 74 4.78 1.42 -6.11
CA PHE A 74 5.52 0.75 -5.03
C PHE A 74 5.57 -0.76 -5.21
N LEU A 75 4.44 -1.42 -5.51
CA LEU A 75 4.39 -2.87 -5.71
C LEU A 75 5.23 -3.32 -6.91
N ILE A 76 5.19 -2.59 -8.03
CA ILE A 76 6.02 -2.89 -9.21
C ILE A 76 7.50 -2.77 -8.85
N ALA A 77 7.91 -1.66 -8.22
CA ALA A 77 9.30 -1.46 -7.82
C ALA A 77 9.79 -2.54 -6.84
N ARG A 78 8.96 -2.89 -5.85
CA ARG A 78 9.24 -3.97 -4.89
C ARG A 78 9.38 -5.32 -5.58
N TYR A 79 8.50 -5.64 -6.52
CA TYR A 79 8.52 -6.90 -7.26
C TYR A 79 9.77 -7.04 -8.11
N LEU A 80 10.11 -6.03 -8.91
CA LEU A 80 11.32 -6.04 -9.76
C LEU A 80 12.61 -6.10 -8.92
N SER A 81 12.56 -5.62 -7.68
CA SER A 81 13.68 -5.66 -6.73
C SER A 81 13.76 -6.96 -5.91
N SER A 82 12.77 -7.84 -6.02
CA SER A 82 12.66 -9.06 -5.21
C SER A 82 13.63 -10.15 -5.64
N GLU A 83 14.03 -11.00 -4.69
CA GLU A 83 14.83 -12.19 -4.98
C GLU A 83 14.08 -13.19 -5.85
N ASP A 84 12.76 -13.30 -5.68
CA ASP A 84 11.91 -14.18 -6.48
C ASP A 84 12.00 -13.79 -7.97
N TYR A 85 11.89 -12.49 -8.28
CA TYR A 85 12.04 -11.99 -9.64
C TYR A 85 13.45 -12.20 -10.21
N ARG A 86 14.48 -12.02 -9.38
CA ARG A 86 15.88 -12.22 -9.80
C ARG A 86 16.19 -13.68 -10.16
N LYS A 87 15.57 -14.63 -9.46
CA LYS A 87 15.77 -16.07 -9.65
C LYS A 87 14.94 -16.68 -10.78
N LEU A 88 14.00 -15.93 -11.36
CA LEU A 88 13.21 -16.40 -12.51
C LEU A 88 14.11 -16.77 -13.69
N ASP A 89 13.67 -17.78 -14.43
CA ASP A 89 14.29 -18.16 -15.68
C ASP A 89 14.16 -17.01 -16.70
N PRO A 90 15.12 -16.87 -17.64
CA PRO A 90 15.11 -15.78 -18.62
C PRO A 90 13.81 -15.67 -19.43
N ASP A 91 13.15 -16.79 -19.71
CA ASP A 91 11.90 -16.85 -20.50
C ASP A 91 10.67 -16.39 -19.68
N GLU A 92 10.74 -16.48 -18.35
CA GLU A 92 9.69 -16.02 -17.44
C GLU A 92 9.82 -14.53 -17.10
N LYS A 93 11.05 -14.01 -17.17
CA LYS A 93 11.35 -12.59 -16.96
C LYS A 93 10.70 -11.72 -18.03
N LEU A 94 10.52 -10.45 -17.68
CA LEU A 94 10.16 -9.46 -18.69
C LEU A 94 11.38 -9.17 -19.55
N ALA A 95 11.14 -9.00 -20.85
CA ALA A 95 12.17 -8.48 -21.73
C ALA A 95 12.60 -7.08 -21.26
N PRO A 96 13.85 -6.68 -21.52
CA PRO A 96 14.29 -5.32 -21.21
C PRO A 96 13.33 -4.30 -21.85
N ARG A 97 12.79 -3.37 -21.05
CA ARG A 97 11.79 -2.33 -21.42
C ARG A 97 10.31 -2.75 -21.46
N ASP A 98 9.98 -4.00 -21.16
CA ASP A 98 8.58 -4.45 -21.08
C ASP A 98 7.91 -4.18 -19.72
N GLU A 99 8.63 -3.56 -18.79
CA GLU A 99 8.11 -3.13 -17.47
C GLU A 99 6.88 -2.22 -17.58
N LYS A 100 6.75 -1.46 -18.67
CA LYS A 100 5.58 -0.60 -18.95
C LYS A 100 4.26 -1.37 -19.12
N TYR A 101 4.34 -2.67 -19.42
CA TYR A 101 3.18 -3.55 -19.54
C TYR A 101 2.73 -4.15 -18.20
N LEU A 102 3.44 -3.87 -17.10
CA LEU A 102 3.02 -4.31 -15.80
C LEU A 102 1.78 -3.54 -15.33
N ARG A 103 0.79 -4.28 -14.83
CA ARG A 103 -0.39 -3.77 -14.16
C ARG A 103 -0.53 -4.46 -12.83
N VAL A 104 -1.09 -3.73 -11.88
CA VAL A 104 -1.33 -4.20 -10.51
C VAL A 104 -2.82 -4.13 -10.26
N HIS A 105 -3.39 -5.29 -9.95
CA HIS A 105 -4.73 -5.42 -9.42
C HIS A 105 -4.62 -5.64 -7.93
N TYR A 106 -5.44 -4.94 -7.15
CA TYR A 106 -5.45 -5.06 -5.71
C TYR A 106 -6.85 -4.78 -5.18
N ALA A 107 -7.15 -5.27 -3.99
CA ALA A 107 -8.35 -4.89 -3.26
C ALA A 107 -8.04 -4.84 -1.76
N VAL A 108 -8.71 -3.98 -1.02
CA VAL A 108 -8.66 -3.89 0.44
C VAL A 108 -9.60 -4.97 0.99
N ALA A 109 -9.01 -6.06 1.48
CA ALA A 109 -9.77 -7.18 2.03
C ALA A 109 -10.28 -6.89 3.44
N ARG A 110 -9.46 -6.24 4.28
CA ARG A 110 -9.78 -5.91 5.67
C ARG A 110 -9.17 -4.58 6.08
N ARG A 111 -9.83 -3.91 7.01
CA ARG A 111 -9.38 -2.66 7.65
C ARG A 111 -9.42 -2.81 9.17
N TRP A 112 -8.45 -2.22 9.84
CA TRP A 112 -8.43 -2.10 11.30
C TRP A 112 -8.10 -0.65 11.67
N PRO A 113 -8.74 -0.11 12.73
CA PRO A 113 -8.32 1.16 13.28
C PRO A 113 -6.87 1.05 13.72
N ARG A 114 -6.07 2.06 13.38
CA ARG A 114 -4.71 2.17 13.89
C ARG A 114 -4.82 2.38 15.39
N GLU A 115 -4.19 1.51 16.19
CA GLU A 115 -4.12 1.74 17.63
C GLU A 115 -3.43 3.09 17.86
N SER A 116 -4.07 3.96 18.64
CA SER A 116 -3.40 5.18 19.09
C SER A 116 -2.20 4.71 19.91
N ARG A 117 -1.02 5.19 19.55
CA ARG A 117 0.17 4.94 20.36
C ARG A 117 -0.04 5.71 21.67
N ALA A 118 -0.69 5.08 22.66
CA ALA A 118 -0.88 5.64 24.00
C ALA A 118 0.46 6.04 24.66
N PHE A 119 1.59 5.60 24.09
CA PHE A 119 2.95 5.87 24.54
C PHE A 119 3.73 6.90 23.72
N GLU A 120 3.16 7.51 22.67
CA GLU A 120 3.89 8.46 21.81
C GLU A 120 4.36 9.70 22.59
N LYS A 121 3.54 10.19 23.52
CA LYS A 121 3.93 11.27 24.45
C LYS A 121 5.10 10.88 25.37
N ARG A 122 5.16 9.63 25.83
CA ARG A 122 6.27 9.16 26.70
C ARG A 122 7.55 8.96 25.90
N GLN A 123 7.45 8.49 24.66
CA GLN A 123 8.60 8.31 23.76
C GLN A 123 9.17 9.66 23.31
N LEU A 124 8.32 10.64 22.99
CA LEU A 124 8.72 12.02 22.73
C LEU A 124 9.39 12.65 23.96
N ALA A 125 8.82 12.50 25.16
CA ALA A 125 9.43 13.00 26.39
C ALA A 125 10.81 12.38 26.66
N GLY A 126 11.01 11.10 26.33
CA GLY A 126 12.32 10.46 26.39
C GLY A 126 13.32 11.07 25.41
N LEU A 127 12.90 11.31 24.17
CA LEU A 127 13.75 11.92 23.15
C LEU A 127 14.06 13.40 23.44
N GLU A 128 13.10 14.15 23.99
CA GLU A 128 13.29 15.53 24.46
C GLU A 128 14.24 15.58 25.67
N GLY A 129 14.13 14.62 26.60
CA GLY A 129 15.07 14.48 27.70
C GLY A 129 16.50 14.22 27.23
N ILE A 130 16.68 13.31 26.26
CA ILE A 130 17.99 13.05 25.64
C ILE A 130 18.50 14.31 24.93
N ARG A 131 17.64 15.02 24.19
CA ARG A 131 18.00 16.28 23.51
C ARG A 131 18.47 17.34 24.50
N SER A 132 17.76 17.54 25.62
CA SER A 132 18.14 18.49 26.66
C SER A 132 19.53 18.19 27.22
N VAL A 133 19.81 16.92 27.54
CA VAL A 133 21.12 16.50 28.05
C VAL A 133 22.23 16.76 27.03
N LEU A 134 21.98 16.47 25.74
CA LEU A 134 22.94 16.75 24.68
C LEU A 134 23.17 18.26 24.51
N GLU A 135 22.13 19.09 24.59
CA GLU A 135 22.27 20.54 24.53
C GLU A 135 23.06 21.11 25.74
N ASP A 136 22.86 20.56 26.94
CA ASP A 136 23.58 20.97 28.16
C ASP A 136 25.07 20.59 28.10
N ILE A 137 25.38 19.38 27.61
CA ILE A 137 26.75 18.93 27.37
C ILE A 137 27.44 19.83 26.34
N THR A 138 26.73 20.18 25.27
CA THR A 138 27.29 21.00 24.17
C THR A 138 27.48 22.47 24.57
N LYS A 139 26.66 22.97 25.52
CA LYS A 139 26.77 24.33 26.09
C LYS A 139 27.72 24.42 27.29
N GLY A 140 28.32 23.31 27.73
CA GLY A 140 29.29 23.29 28.83
C GLY A 140 28.70 23.47 30.23
N VAL A 141 27.42 23.15 30.43
CA VAL A 141 26.78 23.21 31.75
C VAL A 141 26.92 21.85 32.42
N VAL A 142 27.73 21.76 33.48
CA VAL A 142 27.91 20.55 34.28
C VAL A 142 26.69 20.37 35.21
N PRO A 143 25.94 19.24 35.15
CA PRO A 143 24.84 19.02 36.08
C PRO A 143 25.38 18.71 37.48
N ASP A 144 24.96 19.54 38.44
CA ASP A 144 25.26 19.45 39.87
C ASP A 144 24.68 18.16 40.46
N GLN A 145 25.55 17.20 40.81
CA GLN A 145 25.14 16.03 41.58
C GLN A 145 24.90 16.44 43.03
N LYS A 146 23.64 16.73 43.38
CA LYS A 146 23.25 16.88 44.78
C LYS A 146 23.34 15.53 45.48
N GLY A 147 24.36 15.43 46.33
CA GLY A 147 24.64 14.33 47.22
C GLY A 147 23.45 13.99 48.12
N SER A 148 23.21 12.69 48.21
CA SER A 148 22.36 12.05 49.20
C SER A 148 22.98 12.21 50.59
N ARG A 149 22.22 12.79 51.52
CA ARG A 149 22.30 12.55 52.96
C ARG A 149 20.88 12.51 53.51
#